data_AF-A0ABD1EBT6-F1
#
_entry.id   AF-A0ABD1EBT6-F1
#
_cell.length_a   1.000
_cell.length_b   1.000
_cell.length_c   1.000
_cell.angle_alpha   90.00
_cell.angle_beta   90.00
_cell.angle_gamma   90.00
#
_symmetry.space_group_name_H-M   'P 1'
#
loop_
_entity.id
_entity.type
_entity.pdbx_description
1 polymer ?
#
loop_
_entity_poly.entity_id
_entity_poly.type
_entity_poly.pdbx_seq_one_letter_code
_entity_poly.pdbx_strand_id
1 'polypeptide(L)'
;MSENEYPYKGEEQQCHFNNKSTTSLSYYGKVKSGCIDYIKAVVVTIGPVSVGIYPDKEFQMYPGREEILESPNFSQQMNHNVLVVRYETTHDGKDYWLVKNSWRDNWGINEFTRIFRNKNNQYGIANAIIYPVLNIYDSTKSPKYRDRPFLNISIRYVEYFFLPLILLLYGHKPATALVYGQYVMTFMLNEKFSILLRFNLDSMN
;
A
#
# COMPACT_ATOMS: atom_id res chain seq x y z
N MET A 1 -12.02 -11.08 13.08
CA MET A 1 -13.49 -11.11 12.90
C MET A 1 -13.82 -10.17 11.76
N SER A 2 -14.90 -10.43 11.04
CA SER A 2 -15.42 -9.54 9.99
C SER A 2 -16.27 -8.40 10.56
N GLU A 3 -16.54 -7.36 9.77
CA GLU A 3 -17.42 -6.23 10.16
C GLU A 3 -18.84 -6.71 10.54
N ASN A 4 -19.35 -7.76 9.88
CA ASN A 4 -20.65 -8.35 10.22
C ASN A 4 -20.66 -9.04 11.59
N GLU A 5 -19.52 -9.58 12.02
CA GLU A 5 -19.38 -10.27 13.32
C GLU A 5 -19.04 -9.30 14.46
N TYR A 6 -18.37 -8.19 14.16
CA TYR A 6 -18.01 -7.14 15.12
C TYR A 6 -18.22 -5.75 14.49
N PRO A 7 -19.47 -5.26 14.42
CA PRO A 7 -19.77 -4.02 13.72
C PRO A 7 -19.31 -2.78 14.48
N TYR A 8 -18.83 -1.79 13.73
CA TYR A 8 -18.45 -0.47 14.24
C TYR A 8 -19.66 0.27 14.86
N LYS A 9 -19.47 0.85 16.06
CA LYS A 9 -20.52 1.62 16.75
C LYS A 9 -20.22 3.10 16.92
N GLY A 10 -19.01 3.56 16.59
CA GLY A 10 -18.63 4.97 16.80
C GLY A 10 -18.35 5.34 18.26
N GLU A 11 -18.22 4.36 19.15
CA GLU A 11 -17.93 4.56 20.57
C GLU A 11 -17.11 3.39 21.13
N GLU A 12 -16.44 3.63 22.26
CA GLU A 12 -15.71 2.60 22.99
C GLU A 12 -16.70 1.58 23.60
N GLN A 13 -16.38 0.29 23.47
CA GLN A 13 -17.19 -0.82 23.96
C GLN A 13 -16.32 -1.82 24.70
N GLN A 14 -16.96 -2.71 25.46
CA GLN A 14 -16.28 -3.87 26.00
C GLN A 14 -15.77 -4.79 24.87
N CYS A 15 -14.61 -5.39 25.10
CA CYS A 15 -13.98 -6.30 24.14
C CYS A 15 -14.77 -7.61 24.07
N HIS A 16 -15.36 -7.89 22.92
CA HIS A 16 -16.06 -9.15 22.63
C HIS A 16 -15.32 -9.98 21.57
N PHE A 17 -13.98 -9.88 21.55
CA PHE A 17 -13.16 -10.64 20.62
C PHE A 17 -13.39 -12.14 20.77
N ASN A 18 -13.63 -12.82 19.64
CA ASN A 18 -13.65 -14.27 19.55
C ASN A 18 -12.59 -14.74 18.55
N ASN A 19 -12.04 -15.94 18.77
CA ASN A 19 -10.95 -16.48 17.93
C ASN A 19 -11.43 -16.97 16.54
N LYS A 20 -12.54 -16.45 16.00
CA LYS A 20 -12.99 -16.68 14.62
C LYS A 20 -12.33 -15.67 13.69
N SER A 21 -11.01 -15.58 13.74
CA SER A 21 -10.32 -14.59 12.93
C SER A 21 -10.29 -15.02 11.48
N THR A 22 -10.81 -14.15 10.59
CA THR A 22 -10.75 -14.33 9.13
C THR A 22 -9.32 -14.30 8.59
N THR A 23 -8.39 -13.66 9.31
CA THR A 23 -6.98 -13.55 8.95
C THR A 23 -6.11 -13.33 10.19
N SER A 24 -4.79 -13.45 10.07
CA SER A 24 -3.86 -13.06 11.13
C SER A 24 -2.69 -12.26 10.57
N LEU A 25 -2.19 -11.33 11.37
CA LEU A 25 -1.01 -10.55 11.03
C LEU A 25 0.24 -11.37 11.30
N SER A 26 1.13 -11.44 10.32
CA SER A 26 2.47 -12.02 10.48
C SER A 26 3.45 -10.97 11.00
N TYR A 27 3.44 -9.81 10.35
CA TYR A 27 4.37 -8.71 10.58
C TYR A 27 3.72 -7.40 10.16
N TYR A 28 4.23 -6.28 10.65
CA TYR A 28 3.93 -4.97 10.07
C TYR A 28 5.24 -4.23 9.83
N GLY A 29 5.34 -3.59 8.66
CA GLY A 29 6.46 -2.73 8.34
C GLY A 29 6.17 -1.30 8.74
N LYS A 30 7.21 -0.60 9.23
CA LYS A 30 7.21 0.85 9.42
C LYS A 30 8.33 1.44 8.57
N VAL A 31 8.01 2.41 7.73
CA VAL A 31 9.01 3.09 6.90
C VAL A 31 9.50 4.35 7.60
N LYS A 32 10.78 4.68 7.38
CA LYS A 32 11.36 5.96 7.81
C LYS A 32 10.58 7.13 7.17
N SER A 33 10.38 8.17 7.97
CA SER A 33 9.71 9.41 7.54
C SER A 33 10.43 10.04 6.34
N GLY A 34 9.66 10.56 5.38
CA GLY A 34 10.15 11.25 4.19
C GLY A 34 10.46 10.35 2.99
N CYS A 35 10.43 9.02 3.16
CA CYS A 35 10.70 8.06 2.09
C CYS A 35 9.48 7.85 1.19
N ILE A 36 9.08 8.87 0.40
CA ILE A 36 7.84 8.84 -0.40
C ILE A 36 7.81 7.71 -1.44
N ASP A 37 8.95 7.36 -2.03
CA ASP A 37 9.07 6.28 -3.02
C ASP A 37 8.76 4.90 -2.42
N TYR A 38 8.89 4.74 -1.10
CA TYR A 38 8.52 3.48 -0.44
C TYR A 38 7.01 3.26 -0.47
N ILE A 39 6.21 4.33 -0.45
CA ILE A 39 4.76 4.19 -0.59
C ILE A 39 4.47 3.53 -1.95
N LYS A 40 5.14 3.98 -3.04
CA LYS A 40 4.97 3.37 -4.37
C LYS A 40 5.36 1.89 -4.35
N ALA A 41 6.53 1.59 -3.79
CA ALA A 41 7.03 0.23 -3.73
C ALA A 41 6.04 -0.68 -2.99
N VAL A 42 5.66 -0.31 -1.76
CA VAL A 42 4.77 -1.11 -0.91
C VAL A 42 3.39 -1.28 -1.54
N VAL A 43 2.83 -0.23 -2.15
CA VAL A 43 1.53 -0.29 -2.83
C VAL A 43 1.48 -1.36 -3.92
N VAL A 44 2.51 -1.44 -4.77
CA VAL A 44 2.57 -2.43 -5.87
C VAL A 44 2.92 -3.82 -5.37
N THR A 45 3.69 -3.89 -4.29
CA THR A 45 4.29 -5.14 -3.83
C THR A 45 3.47 -5.88 -2.78
N ILE A 46 2.88 -5.14 -1.85
CA ILE A 46 2.19 -5.68 -0.68
C ILE A 46 0.70 -5.35 -0.77
N GLY A 47 0.37 -4.15 -1.24
CA GLY A 47 -1.00 -3.65 -1.35
C GLY A 47 -1.17 -2.33 -0.60
N PRO A 48 -2.42 -1.96 -0.25
CA PRO A 48 -2.72 -0.65 0.33
C PRO A 48 -1.90 -0.32 1.58
N VAL A 49 -1.49 0.94 1.69
CA VAL A 49 -0.55 1.42 2.71
C VAL A 49 -1.23 2.42 3.62
N SER A 50 -1.16 2.18 4.93
CA SER A 50 -1.65 3.13 5.92
C SER A 50 -0.66 4.29 6.02
N VAL A 51 -1.16 5.50 5.87
CA VAL A 51 -0.36 6.72 5.97
C VAL A 51 -1.03 7.73 6.89
N GLY A 52 -0.20 8.50 7.59
CA GLY A 52 -0.66 9.66 8.35
C GLY A 52 -0.63 10.92 7.51
N ILE A 53 -1.65 11.76 7.67
CA ILE A 53 -1.77 13.08 7.03
C ILE A 53 -2.21 14.15 8.02
N TYR A 54 -2.03 15.40 7.62
CA TYR A 54 -2.74 16.54 8.18
C TYR A 54 -3.78 17.03 7.17
N PRO A 55 -5.09 16.73 7.35
CA PRO A 55 -6.12 17.19 6.45
C PRO A 55 -6.39 18.66 6.71
N ASP A 56 -6.01 19.51 5.76
CA ASP A 56 -6.34 20.94 5.81
C ASP A 56 -7.83 21.17 5.50
N LYS A 57 -8.23 22.45 5.42
CA LYS A 57 -9.62 22.82 5.14
C LYS A 57 -10.10 22.28 3.79
N GLU A 58 -9.25 22.25 2.78
CA GLU A 58 -9.62 21.75 1.45
C GLU A 58 -9.89 20.24 1.48
N PHE A 59 -9.02 19.47 2.14
CA PHE A 59 -9.24 18.04 2.33
C PHE A 59 -10.51 17.77 3.14
N GLN A 60 -10.70 18.48 4.26
CA GLN A 60 -11.87 18.31 5.12
C GLN A 60 -13.19 18.60 4.40
N MET A 61 -13.22 19.64 3.58
CA MET A 61 -14.42 20.09 2.85
C MET A 61 -14.52 19.51 1.44
N TYR A 62 -13.67 18.53 1.09
CA TYR A 62 -13.60 18.00 -0.27
C TYR A 62 -14.96 17.39 -0.71
N PRO A 63 -15.63 17.98 -1.71
CA PRO A 63 -17.01 17.63 -2.05
C PRO A 63 -17.12 16.43 -3.01
N GLY A 64 -15.99 15.77 -3.34
CA GLY A 64 -15.99 14.68 -4.32
C GLY A 64 -15.94 15.12 -5.78
N ARG A 65 -14.95 15.94 -6.13
CA ARG A 65 -14.69 16.42 -7.49
C ARG A 65 -13.49 15.71 -8.13
N GLU A 66 -13.45 15.52 -9.44
CA GLU A 66 -12.39 14.72 -10.10
C GLU A 66 -10.96 15.31 -10.00
N GLU A 67 -10.86 16.57 -9.60
CA GLU A 67 -9.60 17.30 -9.42
C GLU A 67 -8.69 16.64 -8.38
N ILE A 68 -7.38 16.78 -8.61
CA ILE A 68 -6.36 16.32 -7.68
C ILE A 68 -6.17 17.40 -6.61
N LEU A 69 -6.32 17.03 -5.35
CA LEU A 69 -6.08 17.90 -4.21
C LEU A 69 -4.62 18.33 -4.14
N GLU A 70 -4.46 19.64 -3.98
CA GLU A 70 -3.18 20.31 -3.78
C GLU A 70 -3.31 21.28 -2.62
N SER A 71 -2.52 21.05 -1.56
CA SER A 71 -2.37 22.06 -0.52
C SER A 71 -1.06 22.82 -0.75
N PRO A 72 -1.10 24.12 -1.08
CA PRO A 72 0.11 24.94 -1.13
C PRO A 72 0.69 25.22 0.26
N ASN A 73 -0.16 25.21 1.30
CA ASN A 73 0.20 25.51 2.69
C ASN A 73 -0.27 24.37 3.60
N PHE A 74 0.54 23.33 3.75
CA PHE A 74 0.22 22.16 4.57
C PHE A 74 1.10 22.09 5.82
N SER A 75 0.53 21.55 6.89
CA SER A 75 1.31 21.13 8.06
C SER A 75 1.93 19.75 7.81
N GLN A 76 3.09 19.52 8.42
CA GLN A 76 3.73 18.21 8.52
C GLN A 76 3.27 17.42 9.75
N GLN A 77 2.54 18.07 10.66
CA GLN A 77 2.04 17.45 11.89
C GLN A 77 0.82 16.61 11.58
N MET A 78 0.98 15.30 11.47
CA MET A 78 -0.14 14.40 11.21
C MET A 78 -1.14 14.36 12.38
N ASN A 79 -2.42 14.28 12.07
CA ASN A 79 -3.50 14.05 13.05
C ASN A 79 -4.61 13.13 12.52
N HIS A 80 -4.49 12.63 11.28
CA HIS A 80 -5.47 11.76 10.65
C HIS A 80 -4.78 10.63 9.89
N ASN A 81 -5.38 9.44 9.88
CA ASN A 81 -4.84 8.29 9.15
C ASN A 81 -5.77 7.96 7.98
N VAL A 82 -5.15 7.71 6.82
CA VAL A 82 -5.82 7.35 5.57
C VAL A 82 -5.08 6.19 4.91
N LEU A 83 -5.65 5.66 3.83
CA LEU A 83 -5.09 4.51 3.13
C LEU A 83 -4.74 4.88 1.69
N VAL A 84 -3.45 4.82 1.32
CA VAL A 84 -3.04 4.90 -0.08
C VAL A 84 -3.31 3.55 -0.73
N VAL A 85 -4.23 3.51 -1.69
CA VAL A 85 -4.63 2.26 -2.35
C VAL A 85 -3.86 1.99 -3.64
N ARG A 86 -3.55 3.06 -4.39
CA ARG A 86 -2.72 3.02 -5.60
C ARG A 86 -2.18 4.41 -5.93
N TYR A 87 -1.32 4.47 -6.94
CA TYR A 87 -0.89 5.72 -7.57
C TYR A 87 -1.03 5.61 -9.08
N GLU A 88 -1.29 6.73 -9.72
CA GLU A 88 -1.44 6.84 -11.16
C GLU A 88 -0.93 8.19 -11.66
N THR A 89 -0.90 8.33 -12.98
CA THR A 89 -0.61 9.57 -13.68
C THR A 89 -1.81 9.86 -14.58
N THR A 90 -2.36 11.07 -14.52
CA THR A 90 -3.43 11.49 -15.42
C THR A 90 -2.93 11.61 -16.86
N HIS A 91 -3.86 11.71 -17.82
CA HIS A 91 -3.50 11.86 -19.24
C HIS A 91 -2.70 13.15 -19.52
N ASP A 92 -2.93 14.21 -18.75
CA ASP A 92 -2.18 15.47 -18.81
C ASP A 92 -0.89 15.46 -17.96
N GLY A 93 -0.44 14.30 -17.49
CA GLY A 93 0.87 14.11 -16.87
C GLY A 93 0.95 14.44 -15.37
N LYS A 94 -0.18 14.51 -14.65
CA LYS A 94 -0.21 14.80 -13.22
C LYS A 94 -0.18 13.51 -12.40
N ASP A 95 0.87 13.39 -11.59
CA ASP A 95 1.08 12.26 -10.70
C ASP A 95 0.26 12.39 -9.40
N TYR A 96 -0.52 11.36 -9.06
CA TYR A 96 -1.37 11.38 -7.88
C TYR A 96 -1.40 10.06 -7.10
N TRP A 97 -1.65 10.19 -5.80
CA TRP A 97 -2.06 9.12 -4.90
C TRP A 97 -3.59 9.00 -4.93
N LEU A 98 -4.11 7.79 -5.13
CA LEU A 98 -5.50 7.51 -4.81
C LEU A 98 -5.58 7.11 -3.34
N VAL A 99 -6.32 7.90 -2.57
CA VAL A 99 -6.39 7.78 -1.11
C VAL A 99 -7.82 7.47 -0.71
N LYS A 100 -8.00 6.41 0.09
CA LYS A 100 -9.26 6.07 0.75
C LYS A 100 -9.30 6.71 2.14
N ASN A 101 -10.43 7.32 2.45
CA ASN A 101 -10.74 7.91 3.75
C ASN A 101 -11.83 7.11 4.49
N SER A 102 -12.17 7.53 5.71
CA SER A 102 -13.10 6.86 6.62
C SER A 102 -14.18 7.80 7.19
N TRP A 103 -14.52 8.87 6.47
CA TRP A 103 -15.53 9.87 6.87
C TRP A 103 -16.93 9.64 6.27
N ARG A 104 -17.23 8.38 5.89
CA ARG A 104 -18.49 7.94 5.24
C ARG A 104 -18.70 8.49 3.84
N ASP A 105 -19.77 8.02 3.19
CA ASP A 105 -20.08 8.21 1.78
C ASP A 105 -20.32 9.67 1.34
N ASN A 106 -20.56 10.59 2.29
CA ASN A 106 -20.79 12.01 1.97
C ASN A 106 -19.48 12.79 1.76
N TRP A 107 -18.33 12.14 1.93
CA TRP A 107 -17.03 12.75 1.71
C TRP A 107 -16.34 12.14 0.48
N GLY A 108 -15.84 13.03 -0.38
CA GLY A 108 -15.11 12.64 -1.58
C GLY A 108 -15.93 11.87 -2.61
N ILE A 109 -15.23 11.17 -3.50
CA ILE A 109 -15.84 10.33 -4.54
C ILE A 109 -15.85 8.90 -4.00
N ASN A 110 -16.98 8.45 -3.47
CA ASN A 110 -17.11 7.12 -2.85
C ASN A 110 -16.04 6.87 -1.77
N GLU A 111 -15.81 7.83 -0.86
CA GLU A 111 -14.76 7.81 0.17
C GLU A 111 -13.32 7.97 -0.34
N PHE A 112 -13.12 8.23 -1.64
CA PHE A 112 -11.79 8.44 -2.23
C PHE A 112 -11.53 9.89 -2.59
N THR A 113 -10.25 10.24 -2.59
CA THR A 113 -9.73 11.47 -3.19
C THR A 113 -8.41 11.20 -3.90
N ARG A 114 -8.02 12.13 -4.78
CA ARG A 114 -6.72 12.15 -5.46
C ARG A 114 -5.86 13.22 -4.81
N ILE A 115 -4.62 12.90 -4.44
CA ILE A 115 -3.66 13.84 -3.84
C ILE A 115 -2.42 13.90 -4.73
N PHE A 116 -1.92 15.09 -5.11
CA PHE A 116 -0.66 15.18 -5.87
C PHE A 116 0.49 14.46 -5.15
N ARG A 117 1.21 13.62 -5.89
CA ARG A 117 2.29 12.80 -5.34
C ARG A 117 3.62 13.55 -5.25
N ASN A 118 3.98 14.29 -6.29
CA ASN A 118 5.29 14.96 -6.40
C ASN A 118 5.23 16.41 -5.93
N LYS A 119 4.64 16.65 -4.75
CA LYS A 119 4.44 17.99 -4.20
C LYS A 119 5.02 18.11 -2.78
N ASN A 120 6.34 17.97 -2.66
CA ASN A 120 7.09 18.20 -1.41
C ASN A 120 6.49 17.50 -0.17
N ASN A 121 6.07 16.24 -0.30
CA ASN A 121 5.41 15.49 0.78
C ASN A 121 4.16 16.21 1.32
N GLN A 122 3.27 16.67 0.43
CA GLN A 122 2.06 17.39 0.84
C GLN A 122 1.21 16.59 1.82
N TYR A 123 0.57 17.32 2.73
CA TYR A 123 -0.15 16.80 3.89
C TYR A 123 0.69 15.94 4.85
N GLY A 124 2.01 15.85 4.65
CA GLY A 124 2.88 14.97 5.43
C GLY A 124 2.68 13.47 5.16
N ILE A 125 2.15 13.10 3.98
CA ILE A 125 1.74 11.73 3.65
C ILE A 125 2.83 10.66 3.84
N ALA A 126 4.10 11.03 3.75
CA ALA A 126 5.24 10.15 3.94
C ALA A 126 5.85 10.22 5.36
N ASN A 127 5.21 10.89 6.32
CA ASN A 127 5.76 11.07 7.67
C ASN A 127 5.56 9.85 8.57
N ALA A 128 4.47 9.12 8.37
CA ALA A 128 4.26 7.81 8.96
C ALA A 128 3.63 6.90 7.94
N ILE A 129 4.36 5.85 7.58
CA ILE A 129 3.96 4.87 6.59
C ILE A 129 4.03 3.50 7.28
N ILE A 130 2.90 2.80 7.31
CA ILE A 130 2.74 1.50 7.95
C ILE A 130 1.99 0.57 7.00
N TYR A 131 2.41 -0.69 6.92
CA TYR A 131 1.72 -1.70 6.13
C TYR A 131 1.70 -3.06 6.84
N PRO A 132 0.61 -3.83 6.73
CA PRO A 132 0.53 -5.18 7.26
C PRO A 132 1.10 -6.21 6.29
N VAL A 133 1.65 -7.30 6.84
CA VAL A 133 1.95 -8.55 6.13
C VAL A 133 1.13 -9.65 6.79
N LEU A 134 0.20 -10.24 6.06
CA LEU A 134 -0.72 -11.25 6.58
C LEU A 134 -0.06 -12.64 6.57
N ASN A 135 -0.41 -13.49 7.53
CA ASN A 135 -0.11 -14.92 7.44
C ASN A 135 -1.06 -15.53 6.40
N ILE A 136 -0.55 -15.77 5.20
CA ILE A 136 -1.31 -16.48 4.17
C ILE A 136 -1.16 -17.98 4.46
N TYR A 137 -2.11 -18.55 5.21
CA TYR A 137 -2.20 -20.00 5.38
C TYR A 137 -2.68 -20.61 4.06
N ASP A 138 -1.75 -21.06 3.21
CA ASP A 138 -2.08 -21.95 2.10
C ASP A 138 -2.09 -23.39 2.61
N SER A 139 -3.25 -23.87 3.05
CA SER A 139 -3.45 -25.27 3.48
C SER A 139 -3.28 -26.28 2.34
N THR A 140 -3.02 -25.84 1.10
CA THR A 140 -2.90 -26.70 -0.08
C THR A 140 -1.49 -26.76 -0.68
N LYS A 141 -0.53 -25.95 -0.20
CA LYS A 141 0.84 -25.93 -0.76
C LYS A 141 1.91 -26.12 0.31
N SER A 142 2.45 -27.33 0.34
CA SER A 142 3.67 -27.69 1.10
C SER A 142 4.82 -26.70 0.86
N PRO A 143 5.70 -26.44 1.85
CA PRO A 143 6.79 -25.47 1.76
C PRO A 143 7.95 -26.03 0.91
N LYS A 144 7.83 -26.00 -0.42
CA LYS A 144 8.92 -26.30 -1.37
C LYS A 144 9.68 -25.05 -1.86
N TYR A 145 9.63 -23.95 -1.10
CA TYR A 145 10.22 -22.65 -1.48
C TYR A 145 11.53 -22.30 -0.77
N ARG A 146 12.04 -23.17 0.12
CA ARG A 146 13.25 -22.87 0.92
C ARG A 146 14.58 -22.88 0.15
N ASP A 147 14.66 -23.58 -1.00
CA ASP A 147 15.94 -23.87 -1.65
C ASP A 147 16.11 -23.28 -3.07
N ARG A 148 15.38 -22.22 -3.43
CA ARG A 148 15.57 -21.57 -4.75
C ARG A 148 16.61 -20.43 -4.69
N PRO A 149 17.43 -20.26 -5.75
CA PRO A 149 18.40 -19.17 -5.81
C PRO A 149 17.69 -17.80 -5.79
N PHE A 150 18.18 -16.90 -4.94
CA PHE A 150 17.67 -15.54 -4.81
C PHE A 150 18.38 -14.60 -5.79
N LEU A 151 17.63 -13.70 -6.43
CA LEU A 151 18.21 -12.58 -7.16
C LEU A 151 18.04 -11.30 -6.32
N ASN A 152 19.16 -10.70 -5.92
CA ASN A 152 19.16 -9.42 -5.18
C ASN A 152 19.03 -8.28 -6.20
N ILE A 153 17.94 -7.50 -6.12
CA ILE A 153 17.70 -6.39 -7.06
C ILE A 153 17.39 -5.11 -6.28
N SER A 154 18.06 -4.01 -6.65
CA SER A 154 17.79 -2.67 -6.13
C SER A 154 16.49 -2.09 -6.73
N ILE A 155 15.69 -1.37 -5.93
CA ILE A 155 14.34 -0.88 -6.29
C ILE A 155 14.36 0.03 -7.52
N ARG A 156 15.46 0.76 -7.78
CA ARG A 156 15.65 1.54 -9.03
C ARG A 156 15.50 0.70 -10.29
N TYR A 157 15.79 -0.60 -10.25
CA TYR A 157 15.68 -1.50 -11.39
C TYR A 157 14.30 -2.15 -11.54
N VAL A 158 13.45 -2.06 -10.51
CA VAL A 158 12.12 -2.69 -10.50
C VAL A 158 11.17 -1.95 -11.45
N GLU A 159 11.10 -0.62 -11.32
CA GLU A 159 10.24 0.21 -12.18
C GLU A 159 10.74 0.28 -13.62
N TYR A 160 12.06 0.40 -13.82
CA TYR A 160 12.63 0.70 -15.15
C TYR A 160 12.99 -0.53 -15.98
N PHE A 161 13.29 -1.68 -15.35
CA PHE A 161 13.74 -2.86 -16.09
C PHE A 161 12.86 -4.09 -15.83
N PHE A 162 12.44 -4.34 -14.59
CA PHE A 162 11.78 -5.59 -14.24
C PHE A 162 10.27 -5.61 -14.54
N LEU A 163 9.51 -4.57 -14.19
CA LEU A 163 8.08 -4.49 -14.53
C LEU A 163 7.84 -4.47 -16.05
N PRO A 164 8.56 -3.65 -16.85
CA PRO A 164 8.41 -3.65 -18.30
C PRO A 164 8.77 -5.01 -18.91
N LEU A 165 9.83 -5.67 -18.42
CA LEU A 165 10.24 -6.99 -18.89
C LEU A 165 9.23 -8.09 -18.53
N ILE A 166 8.66 -8.07 -17.32
CA ILE A 166 7.60 -9.02 -16.92
C ILE A 166 6.36 -8.82 -17.81
N LEU A 167 5.96 -7.57 -18.06
CA LEU A 167 4.82 -7.24 -18.93
C LEU A 167 5.09 -7.63 -20.40
N LEU A 168 6.31 -7.41 -20.90
CA LEU A 168 6.76 -7.81 -22.24
C LEU A 168 6.80 -9.33 -22.42
N LEU A 169 7.28 -10.07 -21.42
CA LEU A 169 7.48 -11.52 -21.51
C LEU A 169 6.22 -12.33 -21.21
N TYR A 170 5.31 -11.83 -20.36
CA TYR A 170 4.21 -12.64 -19.82
C TYR A 170 2.81 -12.04 -20.06
N GLY A 171 2.71 -10.82 -20.60
CA GLY A 171 1.45 -10.12 -20.83
C GLY A 171 0.73 -9.73 -19.53
N HIS A 172 -0.45 -9.10 -19.64
CA HIS A 172 -1.29 -8.69 -18.51
C HIS A 172 -1.96 -9.88 -17.78
N LYS A 173 -1.20 -10.90 -17.38
CA LYS A 173 -1.70 -11.95 -16.49
C LYS A 173 -1.54 -11.52 -15.03
N PRO A 174 -2.48 -11.86 -14.14
CA PRO A 174 -2.40 -11.47 -12.74
C PRO A 174 -1.22 -12.17 -12.08
N ALA A 175 -0.18 -11.42 -11.74
CA ALA A 175 0.91 -11.91 -10.91
C ALA A 175 0.50 -11.78 -9.45
N THR A 176 0.53 -12.89 -8.71
CA THR A 176 0.34 -12.87 -7.25
C THR A 176 1.68 -12.61 -6.60
N ALA A 177 1.81 -11.50 -5.87
CA ALA A 177 2.95 -11.23 -5.00
C ALA A 177 2.73 -11.91 -3.65
N LEU A 178 3.60 -12.86 -3.28
CA LEU A 178 3.64 -13.43 -1.93
C LEU A 178 4.83 -12.81 -1.19
N VAL A 179 4.54 -12.11 -0.09
CA VAL A 179 5.53 -11.48 0.78
C VAL A 179 5.84 -12.44 1.94
N TYR A 180 7.07 -12.94 2.01
CA TYR A 180 7.53 -13.79 3.12
C TYR A 180 8.54 -13.03 3.97
N GLY A 181 8.16 -12.74 5.23
CA GLY A 181 9.02 -12.06 6.19
C GLY A 181 9.47 -10.68 5.70
N GLN A 182 10.67 -10.28 6.07
CA GLN A 182 11.09 -8.88 5.98
C GLN A 182 11.61 -8.46 4.58
N TYR A 183 11.84 -9.37 3.62
CA TYR A 183 12.58 -9.01 2.39
C TYR A 183 12.29 -9.81 1.12
N VAL A 184 11.21 -10.61 0.99
CA VAL A 184 11.08 -11.52 -0.17
C VAL A 184 9.73 -11.40 -0.86
N MET A 185 9.76 -11.03 -2.14
CA MET A 185 8.63 -11.03 -3.06
C MET A 185 8.72 -12.19 -4.04
N THR A 186 7.69 -13.00 -4.11
CA THR A 186 7.57 -14.02 -5.16
C THR A 186 6.62 -13.53 -6.25
N PHE A 187 7.08 -13.44 -7.50
CA PHE A 187 6.19 -13.31 -8.66
C PHE A 187 5.85 -14.69 -9.18
N MET A 188 4.58 -15.10 -9.05
CA MET A 188 4.07 -16.31 -9.69
C MET A 188 3.71 -15.99 -11.15
N LEU A 189 4.55 -16.43 -12.10
CA LEU A 189 4.35 -16.19 -13.53
C LEU A 189 3.50 -17.30 -14.18
N ASN A 190 3.60 -18.53 -13.66
CA ASN A 190 2.72 -19.68 -13.90
C ASN A 190 2.98 -20.80 -12.86
N GLU A 191 2.30 -21.95 -12.94
CA GLU A 191 2.47 -23.07 -11.99
C GLU A 191 3.90 -23.65 -11.94
N LYS A 192 4.75 -23.38 -12.93
CA LYS A 192 6.11 -23.94 -13.04
C LYS A 192 7.21 -22.91 -12.72
N PHE A 193 6.96 -21.61 -12.91
CA PHE A 193 7.94 -20.55 -12.79
C PHE A 193 7.53 -19.49 -11.77
N SER A 194 8.35 -19.37 -10.74
CA SER A 194 8.28 -18.32 -9.73
C SER A 194 9.63 -17.61 -9.67
N ILE A 195 9.64 -16.28 -9.77
CA ILE A 195 10.84 -15.47 -9.53
C ILE A 195 10.77 -14.97 -8.09
N LEU A 196 11.82 -15.26 -7.32
CA LEU A 196 11.96 -14.82 -5.94
C LEU A 196 12.88 -13.60 -5.91
N LEU A 197 12.30 -12.41 -5.79
CA LEU A 197 13.04 -11.17 -5.66
C LEU A 197 13.22 -10.85 -4.19
N ARG A 198 14.49 -10.67 -3.79
CA ARG A 198 14.81 -10.17 -2.46
C ARG A 198 15.03 -8.66 -2.56
N PHE A 199 14.15 -7.88 -1.95
CA PHE A 199 14.33 -6.44 -1.84
C PHE A 199 15.06 -6.12 -0.56
N ASN A 200 16.21 -5.45 -0.63
CA ASN A 200 16.81 -4.85 0.55
C ASN A 200 16.31 -3.41 0.66
N LEU A 201 15.36 -3.20 1.59
CA LEU A 201 14.77 -1.90 1.88
C LEU A 201 15.63 -1.05 2.84
N ASP A 202 16.78 -1.54 3.31
CA ASP A 202 17.67 -0.78 4.19
C ASP A 202 18.77 -0.05 3.42
N SER A 203 18.97 -0.34 2.13
CA SER A 203 20.03 0.23 1.30
C SER A 203 19.63 1.48 0.51
N MET A 204 18.47 2.09 0.80
CA MET A 204 18.03 3.34 0.14
C MET A 204 18.14 4.52 1.11
N ASN A 205 19.37 4.91 1.39
CA ASN A 205 19.68 6.25 1.91
C ASN A 205 19.96 7.20 0.74
#